data_AF-A0A965QLA9-F1
#
_entry.id   AF-A0A965QLA9-F1
#
_cell.length_a   1.000
_cell.length_b   1.000
_cell.length_c   1.000
_cell.angle_alpha   90.00
_cell.angle_beta   90.00
_cell.angle_gamma   90.00
#
_symmetry.space_group_name_H-M   'P 1'
#
loop_
_entity.id
_entity.type
_entity.pdbx_description
1 polymer ?
#
loop_
_entity_poly.entity_id
_entity_poly.type
_entity_poly.pdbx_seq_one_letter_code
_entity_poly.pdbx_strand_id
1 'polypeptide(L)'
;FSSYIAELRKTLGSQWRPLRVARDGCGLPTVSNTVTELAMLYADLAKQKDEDWIWEAMNRHPDLVGGFNRLDSTILKACKGKVIAKEGADGLLGLSVVHPDFPQGLGVVIKIAHGWNPQATWYVARGVLGVLGFEFRNPYALHRQKAFLVEGIVPPNYEAQLRGIKTWDDWDPNKDMYEYDWTEFAEHTQENGR
;
A
#
# COMPACT_ATOMS: atom_id res chain seq x y z
N PHE A 1 -19.11 -17.21 -15.21
CA PHE A 1 -17.85 -17.88 -14.84
C PHE A 1 -16.94 -18.12 -16.05
N SER A 2 -17.42 -18.69 -17.16
CA SER A 2 -16.59 -18.91 -18.36
C SER A 2 -15.89 -17.65 -18.89
N SER A 3 -16.59 -16.51 -18.91
CA SER A 3 -15.99 -15.21 -19.29
C SER A 3 -14.86 -14.77 -18.36
N TYR A 4 -14.97 -15.03 -17.05
CA TYR A 4 -13.93 -14.70 -16.08
C TYR A 4 -12.64 -15.50 -16.36
N ILE A 5 -12.76 -16.80 -16.63
CA ILE A 5 -11.61 -17.64 -17.01
C ILE A 5 -11.04 -17.21 -18.37
N ALA A 6 -11.89 -16.85 -19.33
CA ALA A 6 -11.45 -16.35 -20.62
C ALA A 6 -10.64 -15.06 -20.47
N GLU A 7 -11.05 -14.16 -19.58
CA GLU A 7 -10.34 -12.92 -19.27
C GLU A 7 -8.95 -13.21 -18.71
N LEU A 8 -8.84 -14.04 -17.68
CA LEU A 8 -7.55 -14.40 -17.08
C LEU A 8 -6.59 -15.05 -18.08
N ARG A 9 -7.11 -15.83 -19.03
CA ARG A 9 -6.31 -16.51 -20.07
C ARG A 9 -5.73 -15.56 -21.12
N LYS A 10 -6.28 -14.35 -21.28
CA LYS A 10 -5.67 -13.34 -22.16
C LYS A 10 -4.27 -12.99 -21.69
N THR A 11 -4.09 -12.88 -20.36
CA THR A 11 -2.81 -12.53 -19.73
C THR A 11 -1.98 -13.77 -19.35
N LEU A 12 -2.61 -14.77 -18.73
CA LEU A 12 -1.91 -15.95 -18.17
C LEU A 12 -1.66 -17.06 -19.19
N GLY A 13 -2.17 -16.91 -20.41
CA GLY A 13 -2.02 -17.85 -21.51
C GLY A 13 -3.25 -18.75 -21.72
N SER A 14 -3.48 -19.15 -22.97
CA SER A 14 -4.70 -19.86 -23.41
C SER A 14 -4.92 -21.21 -22.73
N GLN A 15 -3.83 -21.88 -22.32
CA GLN A 15 -3.88 -23.18 -21.66
C GLN A 15 -3.96 -23.08 -20.12
N TRP A 16 -3.89 -21.86 -19.57
CA TRP A 16 -3.90 -21.66 -18.11
C TRP A 16 -5.17 -22.23 -17.47
N ARG A 17 -5.00 -22.82 -16.29
CA ARG A 17 -6.08 -23.38 -15.47
C ARG A 17 -5.77 -23.10 -13.99
N PRO A 18 -6.77 -22.68 -13.20
CA PRO A 18 -6.57 -22.51 -11.78
C PRO A 18 -6.41 -23.86 -11.09
N LEU A 19 -5.58 -23.91 -10.05
CA LEU A 19 -5.43 -25.11 -9.21
C LEU A 19 -6.68 -25.38 -8.37
N ARG A 20 -7.32 -24.32 -7.85
CA ARG A 20 -8.54 -24.38 -7.06
C ARG A 20 -9.51 -23.27 -7.48
N VAL A 21 -10.79 -23.56 -7.33
CA VAL A 21 -11.88 -22.60 -7.44
C VAL A 21 -12.62 -22.58 -6.12
N ALA A 22 -12.92 -21.39 -5.60
CA ALA A 22 -13.62 -21.20 -4.34
C ALA A 22 -14.71 -20.14 -4.49
N ARG A 23 -15.49 -19.95 -3.42
CA ARG A 23 -16.43 -18.84 -3.31
C ARG A 23 -15.74 -17.70 -2.56
N ASP A 24 -15.78 -16.51 -3.14
CA ASP A 24 -15.30 -15.28 -2.52
C ASP A 24 -16.26 -14.77 -1.43
N GLY A 25 -15.82 -13.84 -0.60
CA GLY A 25 -16.63 -13.23 0.46
C GLY A 25 -17.89 -12.53 -0.07
N CYS A 26 -17.86 -12.02 -1.31
CA CYS A 26 -19.03 -11.44 -1.98
C CYS A 26 -20.00 -12.48 -2.58
N GLY A 27 -19.67 -13.77 -2.52
CA GLY A 27 -20.47 -14.86 -3.07
C GLY A 27 -20.15 -15.23 -4.53
N LEU A 28 -19.31 -14.46 -5.22
CA LEU A 28 -18.85 -14.77 -6.58
C LEU A 28 -17.76 -15.86 -6.59
N PRO A 29 -17.58 -16.60 -7.69
CA PRO A 29 -16.48 -17.54 -7.81
C PRO A 29 -15.13 -16.81 -7.90
N THR A 30 -14.14 -17.31 -7.18
CA THR A 30 -12.75 -16.87 -7.22
C THR A 30 -11.83 -18.05 -7.52
N VAL A 31 -10.64 -17.77 -8.04
CA VAL A 31 -9.66 -18.79 -8.44
C VAL A 31 -8.36 -18.61 -7.67
N SER A 32 -7.63 -19.72 -7.47
CA SER A 32 -6.28 -19.64 -6.93
C SER A 32 -5.32 -19.09 -7.97
N ASN A 33 -4.51 -18.11 -7.56
CA ASN A 33 -3.38 -17.62 -8.33
C ASN A 33 -2.09 -17.65 -7.49
N THR A 34 -0.95 -17.83 -8.15
CA THR A 34 0.35 -17.53 -7.54
C THR A 34 0.54 -16.01 -7.44
N VAL A 35 1.45 -15.55 -6.57
CA VAL A 35 1.79 -14.12 -6.49
C VAL A 35 2.35 -13.58 -7.81
N THR A 36 3.05 -14.42 -8.58
CA THR A 36 3.56 -14.08 -9.92
C THR A 36 2.42 -13.90 -10.92
N GLU A 37 1.43 -14.80 -10.93
CA GLU A 37 0.25 -14.66 -11.79
C GLU A 37 -0.53 -13.39 -11.46
N LEU A 38 -0.73 -13.09 -10.16
CA LEU A 38 -1.36 -11.85 -9.75
C LEU A 38 -0.55 -10.64 -10.21
N ALA A 39 0.78 -10.64 -10.07
CA ALA A 39 1.62 -9.56 -10.55
C ALA A 39 1.52 -9.36 -12.06
N MET A 40 1.45 -10.43 -12.85
CA MET A 40 1.23 -10.33 -14.30
C MET A 40 -0.15 -9.74 -14.63
N LEU A 41 -1.20 -10.17 -13.95
CA LEU A 41 -2.55 -9.62 -14.11
C LEU A 41 -2.60 -8.12 -13.78
N TYR A 42 -1.96 -7.71 -12.68
CA TYR A 42 -1.87 -6.29 -12.33
C TYR A 42 -1.03 -5.50 -13.34
N ALA A 43 0.06 -6.06 -13.89
CA ALA A 43 0.83 -5.36 -14.94
C ALA A 43 -0.03 -5.09 -16.17
N ASP A 44 -0.86 -6.07 -16.57
CA ASP A 44 -1.73 -5.97 -17.74
C ASP A 44 -2.84 -4.91 -17.56
N LEU A 45 -3.34 -4.68 -16.35
CA LEU A 45 -4.28 -3.58 -16.08
C LEU A 45 -3.68 -2.19 -16.38
N ALA A 46 -2.37 -1.98 -16.15
CA ALA A 46 -1.70 -0.71 -16.48
C ALA A 46 -1.49 -0.58 -17.99
N LYS A 47 -1.21 -1.71 -18.66
CA LYS A 47 -1.08 -1.77 -20.11
C LYS A 47 -2.39 -1.44 -20.81
N GLN A 48 -3.51 -1.96 -20.30
CA GLN A 48 -4.85 -1.84 -20.88
C GLN A 48 -5.66 -0.69 -20.24
N LYS A 49 -5.01 0.24 -19.55
CA LYS A 49 -5.67 1.28 -18.74
C LYS A 49 -6.69 2.16 -19.48
N ASP A 50 -6.60 2.22 -20.81
CA ASP A 50 -7.47 3.04 -21.68
C ASP A 50 -8.52 2.21 -22.43
N GLU A 51 -8.54 0.88 -22.26
CA GLU A 51 -9.46 0.00 -22.98
C GLU A 51 -10.88 0.02 -22.39
N ASP A 52 -11.00 0.38 -21.11
CA ASP A 52 -12.28 0.51 -20.42
C ASP A 52 -12.28 1.64 -19.37
N TRP A 53 -13.37 1.73 -18.60
CA TRP A 53 -13.59 2.76 -17.59
C TRP A 53 -13.02 2.41 -16.21
N ILE A 54 -12.51 1.20 -15.98
CA ILE A 54 -12.13 0.70 -14.65
C ILE A 54 -11.01 1.53 -14.06
N TRP A 55 -9.92 1.74 -14.82
CA TRP A 55 -8.77 2.53 -14.35
C TRP A 55 -9.19 3.94 -13.94
N GLU A 56 -9.95 4.60 -14.82
CA GLU A 56 -10.44 5.96 -14.60
C GLU A 56 -11.38 6.02 -13.39
N ALA A 57 -12.34 5.10 -13.28
CA ALA A 57 -13.28 5.08 -12.16
C ALA A 57 -12.62 4.81 -10.82
N MET A 58 -11.64 3.88 -10.76
CA MET A 58 -10.89 3.63 -9.53
C MET A 58 -10.16 4.88 -9.05
N ASN A 59 -9.54 5.63 -9.97
CA ASN A 59 -8.82 6.87 -9.65
C ASN A 59 -9.75 8.05 -9.33
N ARG A 60 -10.91 8.15 -9.99
CA ARG A 60 -11.91 9.20 -9.72
C ARG A 60 -12.68 8.99 -8.42
N HIS A 61 -12.90 7.73 -8.03
CA HIS A 61 -13.71 7.37 -6.87
C HIS A 61 -12.98 6.44 -5.89
N PRO A 62 -11.80 6.83 -5.38
CA PRO A 62 -10.95 5.95 -4.56
C PRO A 62 -11.65 5.45 -3.28
N ASP A 63 -12.44 6.30 -2.62
CA ASP A 63 -13.14 5.93 -1.40
C ASP A 63 -14.27 4.92 -1.63
N LEU A 64 -14.79 4.78 -2.86
CA LEU A 64 -15.73 3.71 -3.22
C LEU A 64 -15.03 2.38 -3.48
N VAL A 65 -13.72 2.40 -3.78
CA VAL A 65 -12.92 1.20 -4.05
C VAL A 65 -12.42 0.58 -2.76
N GLY A 66 -11.72 1.37 -1.93
CA GLY A 66 -11.07 0.89 -0.73
C GLY A 66 -11.79 1.25 0.56
N GLY A 67 -12.51 2.36 0.57
CA GLY A 67 -13.07 2.98 1.77
C GLY A 67 -12.14 4.04 2.37
N PHE A 68 -12.70 4.87 3.24
CA PHE A 68 -11.95 5.96 3.86
C PHE A 68 -10.76 5.46 4.67
N ASN A 69 -9.64 6.18 4.55
CA ASN A 69 -8.44 5.97 5.37
C ASN A 69 -7.76 4.59 5.19
N ARG A 70 -8.06 3.89 4.09
CA ARG A 70 -7.44 2.62 3.70
C ARG A 70 -6.21 2.84 2.83
N LEU A 71 -5.35 1.82 2.73
CA LEU A 71 -4.07 1.94 2.02
C LEU A 71 -4.30 2.10 0.52
N ASP A 72 -5.14 1.25 -0.08
CA ASP A 72 -5.48 1.32 -1.51
C ASP A 72 -6.08 2.69 -1.89
N SER A 73 -7.02 3.20 -1.10
CA SER A 73 -7.60 4.54 -1.30
C SER A 73 -6.57 5.67 -1.15
N THR A 74 -5.60 5.51 -0.24
CA THR A 74 -4.52 6.50 -0.06
C THR A 74 -3.57 6.50 -1.26
N ILE A 75 -3.21 5.33 -1.77
CA ILE A 75 -2.36 5.19 -2.97
C ILE A 75 -3.05 5.81 -4.18
N LEU A 76 -4.32 5.46 -4.43
CA LEU A 76 -5.10 5.99 -5.55
C LEU A 76 -5.14 7.53 -5.54
N LYS A 77 -5.38 8.14 -4.37
CA LYS A 77 -5.40 9.61 -4.20
C LYS A 77 -4.03 10.24 -4.44
N ALA A 78 -2.97 9.64 -3.93
CA ALA A 78 -1.64 10.23 -3.94
C ALA A 78 -0.91 10.07 -5.29
N CYS A 79 -1.20 9.00 -6.03
CA CYS A 79 -0.46 8.64 -7.25
C CYS A 79 -1.00 9.30 -8.53
N LYS A 80 -1.91 10.27 -8.41
CA LYS A 80 -2.36 11.17 -9.51
C LYS A 80 -2.75 10.42 -10.79
N GLY A 81 -3.49 9.32 -10.69
CA GLY A 81 -3.94 8.56 -11.87
C GLY A 81 -2.92 7.59 -12.47
N LYS A 82 -1.72 7.46 -11.88
CA LYS A 82 -0.64 6.59 -12.38
C LYS A 82 -0.58 5.21 -11.73
N VAL A 83 -1.32 5.01 -10.64
CA VAL A 83 -1.35 3.73 -9.92
C VAL A 83 -2.80 3.40 -9.59
N ILE A 84 -3.20 2.15 -9.84
CA ILE A 84 -4.35 1.57 -9.14
C ILE A 84 -3.88 0.55 -8.11
N ALA A 85 -4.59 0.49 -7.00
CA ALA A 85 -4.27 -0.37 -5.88
C ALA A 85 -5.53 -1.05 -5.37
N LYS A 86 -5.40 -2.30 -4.93
CA LYS A 86 -6.48 -2.98 -4.23
C LYS A 86 -5.95 -3.90 -3.14
N GLU A 87 -6.41 -3.66 -1.91
CA GLU A 87 -6.20 -4.60 -0.81
C GLU A 87 -7.14 -5.80 -0.95
N GLY A 88 -6.62 -6.98 -0.64
CA GLY A 88 -7.32 -8.26 -0.64
C GLY A 88 -7.22 -8.97 0.71
N ALA A 89 -7.86 -10.14 0.80
CA ALA A 89 -7.91 -10.91 2.03
C ALA A 89 -6.51 -11.27 2.56
N ASP A 90 -6.39 -11.27 3.89
CA ASP A 90 -5.24 -11.82 4.60
C ASP A 90 -3.90 -11.12 4.28
N GLY A 91 -3.89 -9.80 4.07
CA GLY A 91 -2.65 -9.03 3.87
C GLY A 91 -2.11 -9.09 2.45
N LEU A 92 -2.97 -9.24 1.45
CA LEU A 92 -2.64 -9.08 0.05
C LEU A 92 -2.85 -7.62 -0.39
N LEU A 93 -1.91 -7.07 -1.14
CA LEU A 93 -2.06 -5.80 -1.86
C LEU A 93 -1.56 -6.01 -3.28
N GLY A 94 -2.40 -5.70 -4.26
CA GLY A 94 -2.00 -5.64 -5.66
C GLY A 94 -1.93 -4.20 -6.13
N LEU A 95 -0.91 -3.91 -6.93
CA LEU A 95 -0.63 -2.59 -7.51
C LEU A 95 -0.41 -2.75 -9.00
N SER A 96 -1.07 -1.89 -9.78
CA SER A 96 -0.80 -1.70 -11.20
C SER A 96 -0.27 -0.30 -11.41
N VAL A 97 0.92 -0.18 -12.00
CA VAL A 97 1.72 1.05 -12.01
C VAL A 97 2.09 1.41 -13.45
N VAL A 98 1.76 2.64 -13.83
CA VAL A 98 2.19 3.27 -15.07
C VAL A 98 3.46 4.05 -14.79
N HIS A 99 4.58 3.58 -15.33
CA HIS A 99 5.89 4.19 -15.08
C HIS A 99 6.78 4.13 -16.34
N PRO A 100 7.60 5.16 -16.63
CA PRO A 100 8.45 5.20 -17.83
C PRO A 100 9.40 4.01 -17.97
N ASP A 101 9.99 3.54 -16.86
CA ASP A 101 10.88 2.37 -16.85
C ASP A 101 10.17 1.05 -17.20
N PHE A 102 8.84 1.04 -17.14
CA PHE A 102 8.00 -0.14 -17.36
C PHE A 102 6.91 0.18 -18.41
N PRO A 103 7.28 0.34 -19.70
CA PRO A 103 6.36 0.80 -20.75
C PRO A 103 5.22 -0.19 -21.03
N GLN A 104 5.32 -1.44 -20.59
CA GLN A 104 4.27 -2.45 -20.67
C GLN A 104 3.42 -2.54 -19.39
N GLY A 105 3.54 -1.57 -18.49
CA GLY A 105 2.94 -1.62 -17.16
C GLY A 105 3.78 -2.43 -16.18
N LEU A 106 3.76 -2.01 -14.91
CA LEU A 106 4.37 -2.74 -13.81
C LEU A 106 3.27 -3.26 -12.88
N GLY A 107 3.29 -4.56 -12.62
CA GLY A 107 2.46 -5.18 -11.60
C GLY A 107 3.28 -5.54 -10.38
N VAL A 108 2.84 -5.12 -9.20
CA VAL A 108 3.45 -5.47 -7.92
C VAL A 108 2.42 -6.13 -7.04
N VAL A 109 2.82 -7.22 -6.38
CA VAL A 109 1.99 -7.90 -5.38
C VAL A 109 2.78 -7.98 -4.08
N ILE A 110 2.17 -7.48 -3.01
CA ILE A 110 2.69 -7.59 -1.65
C ILE A 110 1.78 -8.56 -0.90
N LYS A 111 2.35 -9.64 -0.38
CA LYS A 111 1.65 -10.59 0.49
C LYS A 111 2.37 -10.66 1.83
N ILE A 112 1.66 -10.32 2.90
CA ILE A 112 2.15 -10.49 4.26
C ILE A 112 1.94 -11.94 4.69
N ALA A 113 3.04 -12.62 5.05
CA ALA A 113 3.02 -14.06 5.32
C ALA A 113 2.22 -14.44 6.58
N HIS A 114 2.24 -13.61 7.62
CA HIS A 114 1.50 -13.84 8.87
C HIS A 114 0.04 -13.36 8.80
N GLY A 115 -0.42 -12.94 7.63
CA GLY A 115 -1.78 -12.50 7.39
C GLY A 115 -1.97 -10.99 7.52
N TRP A 116 -3.20 -10.56 7.78
CA TRP A 116 -3.57 -9.14 7.69
C TRP A 116 -2.83 -8.26 8.70
N ASN A 117 -1.86 -7.48 8.20
CA ASN A 117 -1.21 -6.39 8.92
C ASN A 117 -1.16 -5.14 8.01
N PRO A 118 -2.12 -4.22 8.14
CA PRO A 118 -2.23 -3.07 7.25
C PRO A 118 -1.05 -2.10 7.42
N GLN A 119 -0.48 -1.96 8.62
CA GLN A 119 0.66 -1.06 8.85
C GLN A 119 1.93 -1.56 8.16
N ALA A 120 2.23 -2.86 8.29
CA ALA A 120 3.38 -3.47 7.61
C ALA A 120 3.23 -3.34 6.08
N THR A 121 2.06 -3.67 5.56
CA THR A 121 1.75 -3.53 4.12
C THR A 121 1.92 -2.09 3.66
N TRP A 122 1.50 -1.11 4.47
CA TRP A 122 1.63 0.31 4.18
C TRP A 122 3.09 0.75 4.04
N TYR A 123 3.93 0.36 4.99
CA TYR A 123 5.36 0.69 4.92
C TYR A 123 6.04 0.06 3.71
N VAL A 124 5.75 -1.22 3.42
CA VAL A 124 6.31 -1.91 2.24
C VAL A 124 5.85 -1.23 0.95
N ALA A 125 4.55 -0.94 0.82
CA ALA A 125 4.00 -0.25 -0.34
C ALA A 125 4.63 1.13 -0.53
N ARG A 126 4.88 1.86 0.57
CA ARG A 126 5.53 3.16 0.54
C ARG A 126 6.99 3.06 0.07
N GLY A 127 7.73 2.04 0.48
CA GLY A 127 9.06 1.75 -0.03
C GLY A 127 9.04 1.49 -1.54
N VAL A 128 8.20 0.55 -1.98
CA VAL A 128 8.13 0.15 -3.40
C VAL A 128 7.68 1.31 -4.30
N LEU A 129 6.65 2.04 -3.92
CA LEU A 129 6.16 3.16 -4.72
C LEU A 129 7.07 4.40 -4.60
N GLY A 130 7.71 4.59 -3.45
CA GLY A 130 8.65 5.71 -3.23
C GLY A 130 9.89 5.62 -4.12
N VAL A 131 10.44 4.42 -4.33
CA VAL A 131 11.59 4.27 -5.26
C VAL A 131 11.20 4.51 -6.73
N LEU A 132 9.90 4.45 -7.03
CA LEU A 132 9.32 4.80 -8.33
C LEU A 132 8.88 6.28 -8.40
N GLY A 133 9.21 7.09 -7.39
CA GLY A 133 8.92 8.52 -7.36
C GLY A 133 7.50 8.89 -6.90
N PHE A 134 6.75 7.96 -6.31
CA PHE A 134 5.43 8.23 -5.75
C PHE A 134 5.50 8.42 -4.23
N GLU A 135 4.92 9.51 -3.75
CA GLU A 135 4.92 9.83 -2.32
C GLU A 135 3.51 9.87 -1.74
N PHE A 136 3.35 9.28 -0.56
CA PHE A 136 2.16 9.38 0.26
C PHE A 136 2.52 9.28 1.73
N ARG A 137 1.56 9.62 2.61
CA ARG A 137 1.77 9.68 4.06
C ARG A 137 2.19 8.33 4.65
N ASN A 138 2.89 8.40 5.78
CA ASN A 138 3.07 7.24 6.66
C ASN A 138 1.73 6.69 7.18
N PRO A 139 1.66 5.41 7.59
CA PRO A 139 0.56 4.95 8.42
C PRO A 139 0.59 5.69 9.77
N TYR A 140 -0.46 5.53 10.57
CA TYR A 140 -0.46 6.10 11.91
C TYR A 140 0.77 5.66 12.71
N ALA A 141 1.32 6.60 13.48
CA ALA A 141 2.55 6.40 14.22
C ALA A 141 2.46 5.16 15.11
N LEU A 142 3.54 4.37 15.10
CA LEU A 142 3.70 3.27 16.03
C LEU A 142 4.03 3.82 17.42
N HIS A 143 3.45 3.22 18.47
CA HIS A 143 3.76 3.63 19.83
C HIS A 143 5.19 3.22 20.19
N ARG A 144 6.06 4.22 20.41
CA ARG A 144 7.47 4.03 20.82
C ARG A 144 8.29 3.11 19.90
N GLN A 145 7.93 3.03 18.62
CA GLN A 145 8.62 2.19 17.65
C GLN A 145 8.88 2.97 16.36
N LYS A 146 9.96 2.60 15.67
CA LYS A 146 10.26 3.06 14.32
C LYS A 146 10.24 1.86 13.38
N ALA A 147 9.53 1.98 12.27
CA ALA A 147 9.59 1.00 11.21
C ALA A 147 10.85 1.22 10.37
N PHE A 148 11.46 0.14 9.91
CA PHE A 148 12.57 0.17 8.94
C PHE A 148 12.24 -0.78 7.79
N LEU A 149 12.64 -0.39 6.58
CA LEU A 149 12.58 -1.26 5.40
C LEU A 149 13.96 -1.88 5.20
N VAL A 150 13.99 -3.19 5.07
CA VAL A 150 15.21 -3.97 4.85
C VAL A 150 15.53 -4.07 3.35
N GLU A 151 16.76 -4.48 3.04
CA GLU A 151 17.18 -4.79 1.67
C GLU A 151 16.38 -5.96 1.07
N GLY A 152 16.32 -6.02 -0.26
CA GLY A 152 15.58 -7.07 -0.99
C GLY A 152 14.07 -6.87 -1.14
N ILE A 153 13.49 -5.78 -0.60
CA ILE A 153 12.08 -5.41 -0.85
C ILE A 153 11.89 -4.87 -2.28
N VAL A 154 12.93 -4.26 -2.84
CA VAL A 154 12.98 -3.72 -4.20
C VAL A 154 14.16 -4.34 -4.95
N PRO A 155 14.16 -4.34 -6.31
CA PRO A 155 15.31 -4.78 -7.08
C PRO A 155 16.60 -4.01 -6.74
N PRO A 156 17.79 -4.60 -6.92
CA PRO A 156 19.08 -4.01 -6.50
C PRO A 156 19.33 -2.58 -7.01
N ASN A 157 18.85 -2.24 -8.21
CA ASN A 157 19.01 -0.91 -8.80
C ASN A 157 18.20 0.20 -8.10
N TYR A 158 17.28 -0.15 -7.20
CA TYR A 158 16.47 0.77 -6.42
C TYR A 158 16.85 0.82 -4.92
N GLU A 159 17.84 0.04 -4.47
CA GLU A 159 18.20 -0.05 -3.05
C GLU A 159 18.72 1.28 -2.48
N ALA A 160 19.47 2.05 -3.27
CA ALA A 160 19.98 3.35 -2.84
C ALA A 160 18.84 4.33 -2.56
N GLN A 161 17.82 4.35 -3.44
CA GLN A 161 16.62 5.15 -3.28
C GLN A 161 15.81 4.69 -2.07
N LEU A 162 15.69 3.37 -1.86
CA LEU A 162 14.95 2.80 -0.72
C LEU A 162 15.51 3.31 0.62
N ARG A 163 16.85 3.35 0.76
CA ARG A 163 17.51 3.85 1.99
C ARG A 163 17.20 5.33 2.28
N GLY A 164 16.87 6.11 1.25
CA GLY A 164 16.47 7.51 1.39
C GLY A 164 15.03 7.71 1.85
N ILE A 165 14.18 6.68 1.79
CA ILE A 165 12.76 6.79 2.16
C ILE A 165 12.62 6.73 3.68
N LYS A 166 12.28 7.88 4.29
CA LYS A 166 12.04 7.99 5.72
C LYS A 166 10.72 7.32 6.12
N THR A 167 10.75 6.33 6.99
CA THR A 167 9.59 5.51 7.42
C THR A 167 8.95 5.96 8.74
N TRP A 168 9.27 7.15 9.23
CA TRP A 168 8.66 7.74 10.41
C TRP A 168 8.51 9.24 10.19
N ASP A 169 7.47 9.82 10.79
CA ASP A 169 7.35 11.27 10.88
C ASP A 169 8.30 11.77 11.98
N ASP A 170 8.82 12.98 11.86
CA ASP A 170 9.65 13.55 12.93
C ASP A 170 8.86 13.57 14.24
N TRP A 171 9.47 12.98 15.27
CA TRP A 171 8.91 13.02 16.62
C TRP A 171 9.02 14.47 17.09
N ASP A 172 7.87 15.09 17.39
CA ASP A 172 7.83 16.38 18.06
C ASP A 172 8.14 16.14 19.54
N PRO A 173 9.34 16.51 20.04
CA PRO A 173 9.70 16.34 21.44
C PRO A 173 8.80 17.09 22.41
N ASN A 174 8.07 18.09 21.90
CA ASN A 174 7.23 18.95 22.72
C ASN A 174 5.82 18.38 22.94
N LYS A 175 5.44 17.29 22.27
CA LYS A 175 4.11 16.66 22.49
C LYS A 175 3.92 16.06 23.87
N ASP A 176 5.01 15.66 24.52
CA ASP A 176 5.02 15.14 25.89
C ASP A 176 5.46 16.22 26.91
N MET A 177 5.61 17.48 26.48
CA MET A 177 5.89 18.59 27.37
C MET A 177 4.58 19.14 27.90
N TYR A 178 4.51 19.31 29.22
CA TYR A 178 3.38 20.00 29.83
C TYR A 178 3.42 21.49 29.44
N GLU A 179 2.32 22.01 28.88
CA GLU A 179 2.18 23.42 28.50
C GLU A 179 1.89 24.35 29.70
N TYR A 180 1.79 23.82 30.93
CA TYR A 180 1.57 24.66 32.11
C TYR A 180 2.90 25.27 32.61
N ASP A 181 2.82 26.51 33.10
CA ASP A 181 3.94 27.17 33.76
C ASP A 181 4.17 26.51 35.13
N TRP A 182 5.16 25.63 35.18
CA TRP A 182 5.50 24.90 36.42
C TRP A 182 6.05 25.82 37.51
N THR A 183 6.47 27.06 37.19
CA THR A 183 7.00 28.00 38.19
C THR A 183 5.95 28.39 39.21
N GLU A 184 4.68 28.49 38.82
CA GLU A 184 3.55 28.75 39.73
C GLU A 184 3.41 27.69 40.84
N PHE A 185 3.82 26.45 40.59
CA PHE A 185 3.79 25.35 41.56
C PHE A 185 5.09 25.25 42.38
N ALA A 186 6.20 25.77 41.88
CA ALA A 186 7.48 25.73 42.58
C ALA A 186 7.60 26.84 43.65
N GLU A 187 7.02 28.01 43.38
CA GLU A 187 7.15 29.20 44.25
C GLU A 187 6.31 29.11 45.54
N HIS A 188 5.27 28.28 45.58
CA HIS A 188 4.42 28.10 46.77
C HIS A 188 5.05 27.30 47.93
N THR A 189 6.31 26.88 47.82
CA THR A 189 6.95 26.01 48.84
C THR A 189 7.81 26.77 49.86
N GLN A 190 7.92 28.11 49.80
CA GLN A 190 8.83 28.87 50.66
C GLN A 190 8.21 29.71 51.80
N GLU A 191 6.89 29.73 52.02
CA GLU A 191 6.29 30.62 53.04
C GLU A 191 5.75 30.00 54.34
N ASN A 192 5.84 28.67 54.55
CA ASN A 192 5.39 28.06 55.82
C ASN A 192 6.54 27.42 56.63
N GLY A 193 7.58 28.21 56.90
CA GLY A 193 8.71 27.82 57.73
C GLY A 193 9.17 28.93 58.68
N ARG A 194 8.26 29.39 59.55
CA ARG A 194 8.60 30.07 60.82
C ARG A 194 7.74 29.52 61.94
#